data_AF-A0A950RI53-F1
#
_entry.id   AF-A0A950RI53-F1
#
_cell.length_a   1.000
_cell.length_b   1.000
_cell.length_c   1.000
_cell.angle_alpha   90.00
_cell.angle_beta   90.00
_cell.angle_gamma   90.00
#
_symmetry.space_group_name_H-M   'P 1'
#
loop_
_entity.id
_entity.type
_entity.pdbx_description
1 polymer ?
#
loop_
_entity_poly.entity_id
_entity_poly.type
_entity_poly.pdbx_seq_one_letter_code
_entity_poly.pdbx_strand_id
1 'polypeptide(L)'
;MITGFLELASPREMRGWAYDQAEPGAHLSVEVLCGARTIGRVQADLYRRDLEAAGVGQGDHAFVLRCDPALTEADLSLVSACVNCPGRLVHVLPWLVDAPERKLSLPPIAWPGPASDLEHHPVFILGAARSGTSAVAHALLAAASYEGNEEGHLFDMLAPLAAGARRFDDSKADERLAGRNTTVARVPPGFVDDGLAFIAITAARLLFPTGRWLDKTPCADMVLLAPRFRQIWPNARFIFMKRRAIENIASRMRKFEFEFAHNCREWVSVMQAWLHVHAQLGSAAIELDQLTLAHAPDRAATEIARLLGLSNTEQRRVAQTLASAWPQRTASAVAQVKGIGDVG
;
A
#
# COMPACT_ATOMS: atom_id res chain seq x y z
N MET A 1 46.62 23.51 8.26
CA MET A 1 46.84 22.05 8.17
C MET A 1 46.29 21.65 6.84
N ILE A 2 47.10 20.95 6.04
CA ILE A 2 46.64 20.46 4.73
C ILE A 2 45.76 19.23 4.97
N THR A 3 44.60 19.22 4.33
CA THR A 3 43.65 18.10 4.30
C THR A 3 43.17 17.90 2.88
N GLY A 4 42.91 16.66 2.49
CA GLY A 4 42.42 16.35 1.17
C GLY A 4 42.45 14.86 0.90
N PHE A 5 41.89 14.45 -0.22
CA PHE A 5 41.86 13.06 -0.65
C PHE A 5 42.09 12.95 -2.15
N LEU A 6 42.75 11.85 -2.56
CA LEU A 6 42.65 11.33 -3.92
C LEU A 6 41.42 10.42 -3.98
N GLU A 7 40.39 10.81 -4.71
CA GLU A 7 39.08 10.15 -4.67
C GLU A 7 38.87 9.17 -5.82
N LEU A 8 39.48 9.45 -6.97
CA LEU A 8 39.36 8.60 -8.15
C LEU A 8 40.68 8.57 -8.92
N ALA A 9 41.06 7.37 -9.35
CA ALA A 9 42.00 7.16 -10.43
C ALA A 9 41.41 6.24 -11.48
N SER A 10 41.49 6.69 -12.71
CA SER A 10 41.17 5.92 -13.90
C SER A 10 42.31 6.05 -14.90
N PRO A 11 42.36 5.21 -15.96
CA PRO A 11 43.40 5.28 -16.97
C PRO A 11 43.62 6.69 -17.55
N ARG A 12 42.58 7.52 -17.64
CA ARG A 12 42.65 8.85 -18.28
C ARG A 12 42.55 10.02 -17.31
N GLU A 13 42.34 9.77 -16.02
CA GLU A 13 41.97 10.86 -15.12
C GLU A 13 42.17 10.53 -13.65
N MET A 14 42.63 11.53 -12.90
CA MET A 14 42.80 11.52 -11.45
C MET A 14 42.01 12.68 -10.85
N ARG A 15 41.21 12.42 -9.82
CA ARG A 15 40.39 13.45 -9.16
C ARG A 15 40.52 13.42 -7.65
N GLY A 16 40.41 14.59 -7.05
CA GLY A 16 40.37 14.74 -5.62
C GLY A 16 40.21 16.19 -5.20
N TRP A 17 40.59 16.49 -3.97
CA TRP A 17 40.64 17.86 -3.47
C TRP A 17 41.77 18.01 -2.46
N ALA A 18 42.25 19.25 -2.29
CA ALA A 18 43.29 19.59 -1.34
C ALA A 18 43.10 21.01 -0.83
N TYR A 19 43.09 21.18 0.49
CA TYR A 19 42.78 22.43 1.17
C TYR A 19 43.76 22.66 2.32
N ASP A 20 44.24 23.90 2.47
CA ASP A 20 45.02 24.28 3.65
C ASP A 20 44.22 25.22 4.55
N GLN A 21 43.88 24.72 5.74
CA GLN A 21 43.20 25.52 6.76
C GLN A 21 44.00 26.75 7.21
N ALA A 22 45.33 26.74 7.06
CA ALA A 22 46.15 27.90 7.42
C ALA A 22 46.08 29.02 6.37
N GLU A 23 45.78 28.67 5.12
CA GLU A 23 45.65 29.61 4.00
C GLU A 23 44.39 29.27 3.17
N PRO A 24 43.17 29.51 3.71
CA PRO A 24 41.92 29.03 3.10
C PRO A 24 41.65 29.48 1.66
N GLY A 25 42.20 30.63 1.26
CA GLY A 25 42.07 31.17 -0.10
C GLY A 25 43.18 30.72 -1.06
N ALA A 26 44.13 29.90 -0.61
CA ALA A 26 45.18 29.38 -1.48
C ALA A 26 44.71 28.09 -2.18
N HIS A 27 44.83 28.06 -3.51
CA HIS A 27 44.68 26.84 -4.29
C HIS A 27 46.01 26.09 -4.30
N LEU A 28 45.99 24.85 -3.82
CA LEU A 28 47.20 24.05 -3.65
C LEU A 28 47.58 23.37 -4.97
N SER A 29 48.87 23.38 -5.30
CA SER A 29 49.41 22.57 -6.39
C SER A 29 49.52 21.11 -5.94
N VAL A 30 48.75 20.24 -6.57
CA VAL A 30 48.78 18.79 -6.35
C VAL A 30 49.67 18.14 -7.40
N GLU A 31 50.64 17.35 -6.94
CA GLU A 31 51.49 16.51 -7.77
C GLU A 31 50.99 15.07 -7.69
N VAL A 32 50.73 14.46 -8.85
CA VAL A 32 50.30 13.06 -8.96
C VAL A 32 51.48 12.22 -9.44
N LEU A 33 51.76 11.13 -8.74
CA LEU A 33 52.86 10.21 -9.02
C LEU A 33 52.34 8.80 -9.29
N CYS A 34 53.01 8.06 -10.16
CA CYS A 34 52.88 6.61 -10.35
C CYS A 34 54.19 5.98 -9.90
N GLY A 35 54.22 5.41 -8.70
CA GLY A 35 55.47 5.01 -8.05
C GLY A 35 56.40 6.21 -7.87
N ALA A 36 57.59 6.15 -8.46
CA ALA A 36 58.58 7.24 -8.40
C ALA A 36 58.45 8.29 -9.53
N ARG A 37 57.55 8.08 -10.50
CA ARG A 37 57.40 8.92 -11.69
C ARG A 37 56.29 9.93 -11.49
N THR A 38 56.58 11.23 -11.59
CA THR A 38 55.54 12.27 -11.67
C THR A 38 54.74 12.10 -12.96
N ILE A 39 53.42 11.92 -12.82
CA ILE A 39 52.46 11.86 -13.93
C ILE A 39 52.08 13.27 -14.37
N GLY A 40 51.90 14.18 -13.41
CA GLY A 40 51.57 15.57 -13.69
C GLY A 40 51.35 16.40 -12.43
N ARG A 41 51.15 17.70 -12.63
CA ARG A 41 50.81 18.66 -11.59
C ARG A 41 49.55 19.43 -11.99
N VAL A 42 48.66 19.66 -11.04
CA VAL A 42 47.36 20.32 -11.25
C VAL A 42 47.04 21.22 -10.06
N GLN A 43 46.32 22.32 -10.30
CA GLN A 43 45.82 23.18 -9.24
C GLN A 43 44.50 22.64 -8.69
N ALA A 44 44.33 22.75 -7.38
CA ALA A 44 43.07 22.47 -6.70
C ALA A 44 42.20 23.75 -6.67
N ASP A 45 41.65 24.11 -7.84
CA ASP A 45 40.92 25.36 -8.11
C ASP A 45 39.51 25.15 -8.70
N LEU A 46 39.03 23.90 -8.73
CA LEU A 46 37.73 23.57 -9.27
C LEU A 46 36.64 23.61 -8.19
N TYR A 47 35.48 24.16 -8.57
CA TYR A 47 34.32 24.25 -7.67
C TYR A 47 33.57 22.92 -7.54
N ARG A 48 33.19 22.60 -6.30
CA ARG A 48 32.38 21.47 -5.87
C ARG A 48 31.45 21.85 -4.73
N ARG A 49 30.15 21.68 -4.96
CA ARG A 49 29.08 22.04 -4.02
C ARG A 49 29.16 21.27 -2.69
N ASP A 50 29.61 20.01 -2.74
CA ASP A 50 29.77 19.17 -1.56
C ASP A 50 30.92 19.64 -0.66
N LEU A 51 32.00 20.19 -1.24
CA LEU A 51 33.10 20.81 -0.49
C LEU A 51 32.66 22.10 0.20
N GLU A 52 31.89 22.94 -0.48
CA GLU A 52 31.30 24.17 0.11
C GLU A 52 30.38 23.81 1.28
N ALA A 53 29.50 22.83 1.11
CA ALA A 53 28.60 22.35 2.17
C ALA A 53 29.35 21.76 3.38
N ALA A 54 30.56 21.23 3.15
CA ALA A 54 31.45 20.71 4.20
C ALA A 54 32.35 21.78 4.85
N GLY A 55 32.27 23.05 4.41
CA GLY A 55 33.07 24.15 4.94
C GLY A 55 34.53 24.14 4.47
N VAL A 56 34.82 23.50 3.33
CA VAL A 56 36.14 23.51 2.68
C VAL A 56 36.19 24.71 1.72
N GLY A 57 36.85 25.79 2.13
CA GLY A 57 36.98 27.00 1.33
C GLY A 57 35.64 27.58 0.90
N GLN A 58 35.53 27.98 -0.38
CA GLN A 58 34.26 28.33 -1.04
C GLN A 58 33.76 27.18 -1.92
N GLY A 59 34.21 25.94 -1.63
CA GLY A 59 34.03 24.76 -2.47
C GLY A 59 35.00 24.69 -3.65
N ASP A 60 35.98 25.58 -3.73
CA ASP A 60 36.88 25.83 -4.86
C ASP A 60 38.25 25.14 -4.74
N HIS A 61 38.29 23.98 -4.08
CA HIS A 61 39.53 23.25 -3.75
C HIS A 61 39.63 21.86 -4.40
N ALA A 62 38.86 21.59 -5.44
CA ALA A 62 38.92 20.32 -6.17
C ALA A 62 39.94 20.36 -7.31
N PHE A 63 40.47 19.20 -7.70
CA PHE A 63 41.36 19.05 -8.85
C PHE A 63 40.95 17.90 -9.76
N VAL A 64 41.26 18.04 -11.05
CA VAL A 64 41.15 16.97 -12.05
C VAL A 64 42.39 16.99 -12.93
N LEU A 65 43.24 15.97 -12.82
CA LEU A 65 44.38 15.77 -13.72
C LEU A 65 43.99 14.78 -14.81
N ARG A 66 44.08 15.18 -16.08
CA ARG A 66 43.92 14.27 -17.22
C ARG A 66 45.26 13.63 -17.58
N CYS A 67 45.24 12.32 -17.82
CA CYS A 67 46.41 11.53 -18.17
C CYS A 67 46.41 11.23 -19.68
N ASP A 68 47.42 11.72 -20.39
CA ASP A 68 47.69 11.39 -21.79
C ASP A 68 49.22 11.20 -21.98
N PRO A 69 49.71 9.99 -22.32
CA PRO A 69 48.94 8.77 -22.59
C PRO A 69 48.22 8.23 -21.35
N ALA A 70 47.19 7.41 -21.60
CA ALA A 70 46.46 6.74 -20.53
C ALA A 70 47.37 5.77 -19.75
N LEU A 71 47.16 5.68 -18.44
CA LEU A 71 47.84 4.73 -17.56
C LEU A 71 47.28 3.32 -17.74
N THR A 72 48.11 2.30 -17.48
CA THR A 72 47.66 0.92 -17.46
C THR A 72 46.98 0.57 -16.13
N GLU A 73 46.19 -0.51 -16.08
CA GLU A 73 45.60 -1.02 -14.83
C GLU A 73 46.65 -1.30 -13.75
N ALA A 74 47.84 -1.75 -14.14
CA ALA A 74 48.94 -1.97 -13.21
C ALA A 74 49.46 -0.65 -12.61
N ASP A 75 49.56 0.41 -13.42
CA ASP A 75 50.00 1.73 -12.98
C ASP A 75 49.04 2.35 -11.96
N LEU A 76 47.72 2.14 -12.11
CA LEU A 76 46.70 2.71 -11.21
C LEU A 76 46.93 2.31 -9.74
N SER A 77 47.41 1.09 -9.50
CA SER A 77 47.72 0.58 -8.15
C SER A 77 48.90 1.30 -7.48
N LEU A 78 49.73 2.01 -8.26
CA LEU A 78 50.90 2.76 -7.80
C LEU A 78 50.65 4.26 -7.73
N VAL A 79 49.43 4.71 -8.04
CA VAL A 79 49.10 6.14 -8.04
C VAL A 79 49.06 6.69 -6.62
N SER A 80 49.66 7.86 -6.44
CA SER A 80 49.56 8.68 -5.24
C SER A 80 49.47 10.15 -5.62
N ALA A 81 48.92 10.97 -4.74
CA ALA A 81 48.90 12.42 -4.91
C ALA A 81 49.49 13.10 -3.67
N CYS A 82 50.22 14.19 -3.85
CA CYS A 82 50.77 14.96 -2.75
C CYS A 82 50.74 16.46 -3.03
N VAL A 83 50.78 17.25 -1.97
CA VAL A 83 50.96 18.70 -2.03
C VAL A 83 52.39 19.01 -1.62
N ASN A 84 53.09 19.75 -2.47
CA ASN A 84 54.44 20.22 -2.20
C ASN A 84 54.46 21.74 -2.08
N CYS A 85 54.57 22.24 -0.83
CA CYS A 85 54.70 23.65 -0.55
C CYS A 85 56.15 23.96 -0.13
N PRO A 86 56.81 24.98 -0.72
CA PRO A 86 58.16 25.38 -0.31
C PRO A 86 58.25 25.64 1.20
N GLY A 87 59.26 25.06 1.85
CA GLY A 87 59.49 25.22 3.28
C GLY A 87 58.57 24.40 4.19
N ARG A 88 57.73 23.51 3.64
CA ARG A 88 56.89 22.56 4.39
C ARG A 88 57.22 21.12 3.99
N LEU A 89 56.89 20.17 4.85
CA LEU A 89 56.96 18.75 4.50
C LEU A 89 55.92 18.44 3.41
N VAL A 90 56.27 17.54 2.49
CA VAL A 90 55.35 17.03 1.47
C VAL A 90 54.17 16.34 2.17
N HIS A 91 52.95 16.73 1.81
CA HIS A 91 51.74 16.16 2.37
C HIS A 91 51.09 15.20 1.37
N VAL A 92 51.12 13.90 1.65
CA VAL A 92 50.46 12.90 0.81
C VAL A 92 48.96 12.97 1.05
N LEU A 93 48.19 13.10 -0.03
CA LEU A 93 46.74 13.00 0.00
C LEU A 93 46.35 11.53 0.12
N PRO A 94 45.73 11.09 1.23
CA PRO A 94 45.26 9.73 1.35
C PRO A 94 44.24 9.42 0.25
N TRP A 95 44.18 8.16 -0.17
CA TRP A 95 43.06 7.69 -0.97
C TRP A 95 41.77 7.80 -0.17
N LEU A 96 40.72 8.32 -0.80
CA LEU A 96 39.36 8.12 -0.29
C LEU A 96 39.05 6.64 -0.46
N VAL A 97 39.29 5.88 0.59
CA VAL A 97 38.86 4.49 0.64
C VAL A 97 37.34 4.54 0.80
N ASP A 98 36.61 4.20 -0.26
CA ASP A 98 35.21 3.82 -0.10
C ASP A 98 35.20 2.74 0.98
N ALA A 99 34.53 3.01 2.10
CA ALA A 99 34.31 1.97 3.09
C ALA A 99 33.71 0.78 2.34
N PRO A 100 34.33 -0.42 2.39
CA PRO A 100 33.89 -1.53 1.56
C PRO A 100 32.39 -1.68 1.76
N GLU A 101 31.62 -1.66 0.67
CA GLU A 101 30.17 -1.78 0.73
C GLU A 101 29.84 -2.95 1.65
N ARG A 102 29.36 -2.64 2.86
CA ARG A 102 28.95 -3.69 3.78
C ARG A 102 27.65 -4.24 3.23
N LYS A 103 27.76 -5.23 2.33
CA LYS A 103 26.64 -6.03 1.85
C LYS A 103 26.11 -6.84 3.02
N LEU A 104 25.29 -6.19 3.83
CA LEU A 104 24.50 -6.83 4.88
C LEU A 104 23.52 -7.77 4.18
N SER A 105 23.82 -9.06 4.15
CA SER A 105 22.89 -10.11 3.75
C SER A 105 21.84 -10.30 4.85
N LEU A 106 20.90 -9.37 4.93
CA LEU A 106 19.79 -9.45 5.87
C LEU A 106 18.68 -10.29 5.24
N PRO A 107 18.06 -11.21 5.99
CA PRO A 107 16.93 -11.99 5.48
C PRO A 107 15.78 -11.06 5.09
N PRO A 108 14.90 -11.48 4.16
CA PRO A 108 13.68 -10.74 3.86
C PRO A 108 12.84 -10.59 5.13
N ILE A 109 12.26 -9.40 5.33
CA ILE A 109 11.30 -9.18 6.41
C ILE A 109 9.97 -9.84 6.05
N ALA A 110 9.26 -10.36 7.06
CA ALA A 110 7.95 -10.98 6.90
C ALA A 110 7.09 -10.72 8.14
N TRP A 111 5.77 -10.80 7.98
CA TRP A 111 4.84 -10.76 9.11
C TRP A 111 4.88 -12.08 9.90
N PRO A 112 4.63 -12.04 11.22
CA PRO A 112 4.77 -13.22 12.08
C PRO A 112 3.66 -14.26 11.88
N GLY A 113 2.59 -13.93 11.16
CA GLY A 113 1.46 -14.81 10.91
C GLY A 113 1.04 -14.84 9.45
N PRO A 114 0.06 -15.69 9.12
CA PRO A 114 -0.35 -15.90 7.74
C PRO A 114 -1.13 -14.70 7.20
N ALA A 115 -1.04 -14.48 5.88
CA ALA A 115 -1.86 -13.54 5.14
C ALA A 115 -3.22 -14.15 4.69
N SER A 116 -3.51 -15.38 5.09
CA SER A 116 -4.77 -16.08 4.83
C SER A 116 -5.20 -16.93 6.03
N ASP A 117 -6.51 -17.05 6.24
CA ASP A 117 -7.11 -17.80 7.33
C ASP A 117 -8.20 -18.75 6.79
N LEU A 118 -7.94 -20.05 6.91
CA LEU A 118 -8.85 -21.11 6.48
C LEU A 118 -9.86 -21.50 7.57
N GLU A 119 -9.62 -21.10 8.82
CA GLU A 119 -10.46 -21.52 9.95
C GLU A 119 -11.73 -20.66 10.07
N HIS A 120 -11.66 -19.40 9.64
CA HIS A 120 -12.80 -18.49 9.68
C HIS A 120 -13.67 -18.60 8.41
N HIS A 121 -14.98 -18.59 8.60
CA HIS A 121 -16.04 -18.66 7.58
C HIS A 121 -16.91 -17.39 7.60
N PRO A 122 -16.36 -16.21 7.23
CA PRO A 122 -17.12 -14.97 7.27
C PRO A 122 -18.20 -14.90 6.19
N VAL A 123 -19.28 -14.19 6.52
CA VAL A 123 -20.32 -13.78 5.56
C VAL A 123 -20.38 -12.27 5.47
N PHE A 124 -20.07 -11.73 4.29
CA PHE A 124 -20.15 -10.29 4.03
C PHE A 124 -21.48 -9.96 3.37
N ILE A 125 -22.25 -9.10 4.01
CA ILE A 125 -23.54 -8.63 3.52
C ILE A 125 -23.34 -7.25 2.92
N LEU A 126 -23.32 -7.24 1.59
CA LEU A 126 -22.89 -6.11 0.78
C LEU A 126 -24.09 -5.39 0.17
N GLY A 127 -23.88 -4.13 -0.21
CA GLY A 127 -24.89 -3.34 -0.94
C GLY A 127 -25.12 -1.97 -0.32
N ALA A 128 -25.82 -1.12 -1.08
CA ALA A 128 -26.03 0.26 -0.66
C ALA A 128 -26.91 0.30 0.59
N ALA A 129 -26.69 1.30 1.46
CA ALA A 129 -27.61 1.54 2.56
C ALA A 129 -29.05 1.64 2.02
N ARG A 130 -30.00 1.12 2.80
CA ARG A 130 -31.41 0.99 2.40
C ARG A 130 -31.68 -0.04 1.28
N SER A 131 -30.80 -1.00 1.02
CA SER A 131 -31.06 -2.11 0.08
C SER A 131 -31.56 -3.41 0.72
N GLY A 132 -31.82 -3.42 2.04
CA GLY A 132 -32.25 -4.63 2.75
C GLY A 132 -31.10 -5.44 3.37
N THR A 133 -29.86 -4.91 3.35
CA THR A 133 -28.69 -5.51 3.99
C THR A 133 -28.92 -5.79 5.49
N SER A 134 -29.50 -4.85 6.23
CA SER A 134 -29.82 -5.04 7.65
C SER A 134 -30.82 -6.18 7.91
N ALA A 135 -31.78 -6.42 7.00
CA ALA A 135 -32.74 -7.50 7.16
C ALA A 135 -32.07 -8.88 7.04
N VAL A 136 -31.15 -9.04 6.09
CA VAL A 136 -30.35 -10.26 5.95
C VAL A 136 -29.41 -10.45 7.14
N ALA A 137 -28.73 -9.38 7.57
CA ALA A 137 -27.83 -9.44 8.71
C ALA A 137 -28.56 -9.89 9.98
N HIS A 138 -29.69 -9.26 10.26
CA HIS A 138 -30.49 -9.64 11.41
C HIS A 138 -31.03 -11.07 11.29
N ALA A 139 -31.50 -11.51 10.12
CA ALA A 139 -31.99 -12.88 9.94
C ALA A 139 -30.92 -13.94 10.22
N LEU A 140 -29.67 -13.70 9.83
CA LEU A 140 -28.57 -14.61 10.09
C LEU A 140 -28.13 -14.60 11.56
N LEU A 141 -28.09 -13.43 12.20
CA LEU A 141 -27.80 -13.32 13.64
C LEU A 141 -28.90 -14.00 14.48
N ALA A 142 -30.18 -13.76 14.15
CA ALA A 142 -31.32 -14.35 14.86
C ALA A 142 -31.45 -15.87 14.65
N ALA A 143 -30.94 -16.42 13.54
CA ALA A 143 -30.89 -17.86 13.32
C ALA A 143 -29.90 -18.58 14.26
N ALA A 144 -29.01 -17.82 14.93
CA ALA A 144 -28.03 -18.24 15.94
C ALA A 144 -26.84 -19.08 15.43
N SER A 145 -26.45 -18.88 14.17
CA SER A 145 -25.34 -19.63 13.53
C SER A 145 -24.10 -18.78 13.21
N TYR A 146 -24.19 -17.48 13.48
CA TYR A 146 -23.18 -16.48 13.17
C TYR A 146 -23.04 -15.49 14.33
N GLU A 147 -21.80 -15.15 14.66
CA GLU A 147 -21.45 -13.99 15.47
C GLU A 147 -21.40 -12.72 14.61
N GLY A 148 -21.51 -11.56 15.25
CA GLY A 148 -21.43 -10.28 14.53
C GLY A 148 -22.21 -9.19 15.22
N ASN A 149 -22.23 -8.03 14.58
CA ASN A 149 -22.96 -6.85 15.02
C ASN A 149 -23.99 -6.46 13.96
N GLU A 150 -24.94 -5.59 14.32
CA GLU A 150 -25.87 -5.02 13.34
C GLU A 150 -25.15 -4.24 12.25
N GLU A 151 -24.01 -3.61 12.57
CA GLU A 151 -23.07 -2.98 11.64
C GLU A 151 -21.61 -3.23 12.06
N GLY A 152 -20.71 -3.43 11.08
CA GLY A 152 -19.29 -3.77 11.33
C GLY A 152 -18.36 -2.55 11.42
N HIS A 153 -18.26 -1.76 10.34
CA HIS A 153 -17.45 -0.53 10.20
C HIS A 153 -15.96 -0.62 10.56
N LEU A 154 -15.42 -1.84 10.64
CA LEU A 154 -14.00 -2.05 10.91
C LEU A 154 -13.24 -2.32 9.62
N PHE A 155 -13.72 -3.26 8.80
CA PHE A 155 -12.92 -3.77 7.68
C PHE A 155 -12.94 -2.88 6.45
N ASP A 156 -13.85 -1.92 6.35
CA ASP A 156 -13.89 -0.93 5.27
C ASP A 156 -12.66 -0.02 5.28
N MET A 157 -12.03 0.20 6.44
CA MET A 157 -10.76 0.93 6.55
C MET A 157 -9.61 0.33 5.72
N LEU A 158 -9.69 -0.98 5.37
CA LEU A 158 -8.64 -1.63 4.58
C LEU A 158 -8.58 -1.09 3.15
N ALA A 159 -9.69 -0.57 2.59
CA ALA A 159 -9.73 -0.05 1.23
C ALA A 159 -8.85 1.21 1.06
N PRO A 160 -9.02 2.29 1.85
CA PRO A 160 -8.17 3.46 1.74
C PRO A 160 -6.70 3.15 2.12
N LEU A 161 -6.46 2.24 3.07
CA LEU A 161 -5.09 1.81 3.42
C LEU A 161 -4.41 1.10 2.25
N ALA A 162 -5.07 0.13 1.62
CA ALA A 162 -4.53 -0.58 0.46
C ALA A 162 -4.32 0.36 -0.74
N ALA A 163 -5.22 1.32 -0.96
CA ALA A 163 -5.05 2.34 -2.00
C ALA A 163 -3.89 3.30 -1.69
N GLY A 164 -3.67 3.65 -0.43
CA GLY A 164 -2.50 4.42 0.01
C GLY A 164 -1.19 3.68 -0.22
N ALA A 165 -1.15 2.39 0.14
CA ALA A 165 0.01 1.52 -0.07
C ALA A 165 0.41 1.44 -1.55
N ARG A 166 -0.56 1.17 -2.44
CA ARG A 166 -0.31 1.12 -3.89
C ARG A 166 0.24 2.44 -4.43
N ARG A 167 -0.37 3.58 -4.08
CA ARG A 167 0.12 4.90 -4.49
C ARG A 167 1.55 5.17 -4.01
N PHE A 168 1.87 4.76 -2.78
CA PHE A 168 3.22 4.88 -2.26
C PHE A 168 4.20 4.01 -3.06
N ASP A 169 3.86 2.76 -3.32
CA ASP A 169 4.70 1.84 -4.09
C ASP A 169 4.93 2.35 -5.52
N ASP A 170 3.90 2.85 -6.19
CA ASP A 170 4.00 3.46 -7.51
C ASP A 170 4.95 4.67 -7.48
N SER A 171 4.86 5.52 -6.45
CA SER A 171 5.72 6.70 -6.28
C SER A 171 7.19 6.37 -5.95
N LYS A 172 7.48 5.10 -5.59
CA LYS A 172 8.80 4.62 -5.15
C LYS A 172 9.35 3.51 -6.04
N ALA A 173 8.77 3.30 -7.23
CA ALA A 173 9.20 2.25 -8.16
C ALA A 173 10.71 2.31 -8.45
N ASP A 174 11.27 3.50 -8.71
CA ASP A 174 12.71 3.67 -9.01
C ASP A 174 13.63 3.39 -7.81
N GLU A 175 13.13 3.59 -6.59
CA GLU A 175 13.88 3.35 -5.36
C GLU A 175 13.91 1.86 -5.00
N ARG A 176 13.03 1.05 -5.61
CA ARG A 176 12.95 -0.40 -5.45
C ARG A 176 13.77 -1.16 -6.51
N LEU A 177 14.38 -0.47 -7.46
CA LEU A 177 15.21 -1.09 -8.51
C LEU A 177 16.44 -1.80 -7.93
N ALA A 178 16.82 -2.92 -8.56
CA ALA A 178 18.00 -3.69 -8.17
C ALA A 178 19.26 -2.81 -8.19
N GLY A 179 20.04 -2.86 -7.10
CA GLY A 179 21.26 -2.05 -6.93
C GLY A 179 21.05 -0.73 -6.21
N ARG A 180 19.81 -0.30 -5.93
CA ARG A 180 19.54 0.82 -5.03
C ARG A 180 19.79 0.43 -3.58
N ASN A 181 20.55 1.24 -2.84
CA ASN A 181 20.77 1.07 -1.42
C ASN A 181 19.71 1.82 -0.59
N THR A 182 18.45 1.40 -0.69
CA THR A 182 17.34 1.98 0.07
C THR A 182 16.66 0.94 0.95
N THR A 183 16.04 1.37 2.04
CA THR A 183 15.25 0.48 2.89
C THR A 183 14.07 -0.12 2.13
N VAL A 184 13.43 0.67 1.24
CA VAL A 184 12.25 0.21 0.49
C VAL A 184 12.60 -0.88 -0.52
N ALA A 185 13.80 -0.88 -1.10
CA ALA A 185 14.29 -1.98 -1.94
C ALA A 185 14.43 -3.32 -1.19
N ARG A 186 14.50 -3.28 0.15
CA ARG A 186 14.60 -4.47 1.02
C ARG A 186 13.24 -4.99 1.48
N VAL A 187 12.15 -4.28 1.21
CA VAL A 187 10.79 -4.67 1.59
C VAL A 187 10.19 -5.51 0.46
N PRO A 188 9.80 -6.77 0.69
CA PRO A 188 9.22 -7.62 -0.34
C PRO A 188 7.99 -6.98 -1.01
N PRO A 189 7.77 -7.23 -2.32
CA PRO A 189 6.49 -6.92 -2.95
C PRO A 189 5.35 -7.58 -2.16
N GLY A 190 4.25 -6.86 -1.96
CA GLY A 190 3.10 -7.37 -1.20
C GLY A 190 3.25 -7.34 0.33
N PHE A 191 4.41 -6.95 0.89
CA PHE A 191 4.60 -6.88 2.34
C PHE A 191 3.52 -6.06 3.07
N VAL A 192 3.13 -4.91 2.51
CA VAL A 192 2.04 -4.10 3.10
C VAL A 192 0.70 -4.80 2.97
N ASP A 193 0.46 -5.48 1.83
CA ASP A 193 -0.79 -6.18 1.60
C ASP A 193 -0.97 -7.36 2.56
N ASP A 194 0.09 -8.14 2.78
CA ASP A 194 0.15 -9.21 3.76
C ASP A 194 -0.04 -8.68 5.19
N GLY A 195 0.49 -7.50 5.49
CA GLY A 195 0.30 -6.84 6.79
C GLY A 195 -1.15 -6.44 7.04
N LEU A 196 -1.81 -5.88 6.03
CA LEU A 196 -3.24 -5.56 6.12
C LEU A 196 -4.09 -6.83 6.30
N ALA A 197 -3.73 -7.92 5.61
CA ALA A 197 -4.38 -9.22 5.80
C ALA A 197 -4.16 -9.76 7.22
N PHE A 198 -2.92 -9.72 7.72
CA PHE A 198 -2.57 -10.15 9.07
C PHE A 198 -3.33 -9.36 10.15
N ILE A 199 -3.43 -8.03 10.01
CA ILE A 199 -4.22 -7.18 10.92
C ILE A 199 -5.69 -7.59 10.89
N ALA A 200 -6.26 -7.79 9.69
CA ALA A 200 -7.65 -8.18 9.52
C ALA A 200 -7.95 -9.56 10.15
N ILE A 201 -7.08 -10.55 9.91
CA ILE A 201 -7.18 -11.90 10.49
C ILE A 201 -7.09 -11.84 12.02
N THR A 202 -6.13 -11.07 12.54
CA THR A 202 -5.94 -10.91 13.98
C THR A 202 -7.18 -10.29 14.62
N ALA A 203 -7.72 -9.21 14.03
CA ALA A 203 -8.94 -8.57 14.52
C ALA A 203 -10.14 -9.52 14.48
N ALA A 204 -10.35 -10.26 13.37
CA ALA A 204 -11.44 -11.21 13.24
C ALA A 204 -11.36 -12.35 14.27
N ARG A 205 -10.16 -12.89 14.53
CA ARG A 205 -9.94 -13.94 15.54
C ARG A 205 -10.22 -13.47 16.97
N LEU A 206 -9.90 -12.22 17.28
CA LEU A 206 -10.15 -11.63 18.59
C LEU A 206 -11.64 -11.30 18.80
N LEU A 207 -12.32 -10.82 17.75
CA LEU A 207 -13.72 -10.42 17.81
C LEU A 207 -14.69 -11.60 17.71
N PHE A 208 -14.35 -12.63 16.93
CA PHE A 208 -15.25 -13.70 16.53
C PHE A 208 -14.62 -15.09 16.73
N PRO A 209 -14.47 -15.53 17.99
CA PRO A 209 -13.72 -16.74 18.33
C PRO A 209 -14.35 -18.03 17.80
N THR A 210 -15.62 -18.03 17.41
CA THR A 210 -16.26 -19.23 16.80
C THR A 210 -15.82 -19.48 15.37
N GLY A 211 -15.17 -18.50 14.72
CA GLY A 211 -14.80 -18.55 13.31
C GLY A 211 -15.98 -18.35 12.35
N ARG A 212 -17.24 -18.40 12.80
CA ARG A 212 -18.44 -18.16 11.97
C ARG A 212 -19.05 -16.82 12.31
N TRP A 213 -18.81 -15.82 11.47
CA TRP A 213 -19.26 -14.46 11.72
C TRP A 213 -19.75 -13.78 10.46
N LEU A 214 -20.44 -12.65 10.63
CA LEU A 214 -20.85 -11.80 9.52
C LEU A 214 -20.41 -10.36 9.73
N ASP A 215 -20.22 -9.67 8.62
CA ASP A 215 -20.06 -8.21 8.60
C ASP A 215 -21.08 -7.63 7.62
N LYS A 216 -21.81 -6.63 8.12
CA LYS A 216 -22.63 -5.76 7.28
C LYS A 216 -22.14 -4.34 7.46
N THR A 217 -21.55 -3.79 6.41
CA THR A 217 -21.11 -2.40 6.36
C THR A 217 -21.49 -1.83 4.99
N PRO A 218 -22.51 -0.95 4.90
CA PRO A 218 -23.15 -0.62 3.62
C PRO A 218 -22.42 0.52 2.89
N CYS A 219 -21.25 0.24 2.33
CA CYS A 219 -20.44 1.20 1.59
C CYS A 219 -19.77 0.56 0.35
N ALA A 220 -19.26 1.38 -0.57
CA ALA A 220 -18.58 0.89 -1.78
C ALA A 220 -17.25 0.22 -1.45
N ASP A 221 -16.54 0.68 -0.43
CA ASP A 221 -15.23 0.14 -0.02
C ASP A 221 -15.32 -1.33 0.38
N MET A 222 -16.35 -1.71 1.14
CA MET A 222 -16.59 -3.12 1.49
C MET A 222 -16.87 -3.99 0.28
N VAL A 223 -17.55 -3.44 -0.72
CA VAL A 223 -17.82 -4.16 -1.98
C VAL A 223 -16.53 -4.35 -2.77
N LEU A 224 -15.71 -3.30 -2.89
CA LEU A 224 -14.41 -3.35 -3.56
C LEU A 224 -13.43 -4.33 -2.90
N LEU A 225 -13.52 -4.48 -1.57
CA LEU A 225 -12.70 -5.42 -0.81
C LEU A 225 -13.12 -6.88 -0.96
N ALA A 226 -14.29 -7.20 -1.51
CA ALA A 226 -14.79 -8.58 -1.56
C ALA A 226 -13.81 -9.60 -2.17
N PRO A 227 -13.13 -9.35 -3.30
CA PRO A 227 -12.12 -10.27 -3.83
C PRO A 227 -10.93 -10.44 -2.87
N ARG A 228 -10.51 -9.36 -2.21
CA ARG A 228 -9.44 -9.40 -1.22
C ARG A 228 -9.85 -10.16 0.03
N PHE A 229 -11.07 -9.98 0.52
CA PHE A 229 -11.60 -10.78 1.62
C PHE A 229 -11.63 -12.27 1.30
N ARG A 230 -11.79 -12.66 0.04
CA ARG A 230 -11.66 -14.06 -0.37
C ARG A 230 -10.20 -14.56 -0.38
N GLN A 231 -9.23 -13.68 -0.60
CA GLN A 231 -7.81 -14.03 -0.45
C GLN A 231 -7.44 -14.19 1.02
N ILE A 232 -7.93 -13.27 1.87
CA ILE A 232 -7.71 -13.29 3.32
C ILE A 232 -8.46 -14.48 3.95
N TRP A 233 -9.72 -14.70 3.57
CA TRP A 233 -10.56 -15.80 4.04
C TRP A 233 -11.12 -16.58 2.85
N PRO A 234 -10.46 -17.67 2.41
CA PRO A 234 -10.92 -18.47 1.27
C PRO A 234 -12.34 -19.04 1.43
N ASN A 235 -12.79 -19.20 2.68
CA ASN A 235 -14.13 -19.65 3.04
C ASN A 235 -15.19 -18.54 3.09
N ALA A 236 -14.83 -17.29 2.82
CA ALA A 236 -15.76 -16.16 2.80
C ALA A 236 -16.92 -16.36 1.82
N ARG A 237 -18.11 -15.89 2.20
CA ARG A 237 -19.30 -15.83 1.34
C ARG A 237 -19.86 -14.43 1.30
N PHE A 238 -20.47 -14.07 0.17
CA PHE A 238 -20.91 -12.70 -0.10
C PHE A 238 -22.38 -12.68 -0.53
N ILE A 239 -23.17 -11.83 0.13
CA ILE A 239 -24.58 -11.62 -0.24
C ILE A 239 -24.70 -10.16 -0.64
N PHE A 240 -24.80 -9.88 -1.94
CA PHE A 240 -25.02 -8.53 -2.43
C PHE A 240 -26.52 -8.22 -2.50
N MET A 241 -26.96 -7.25 -1.71
CA MET A 241 -28.32 -6.75 -1.72
C MET A 241 -28.49 -5.64 -2.75
N LYS A 242 -29.22 -5.95 -3.81
CA LYS A 242 -29.58 -5.01 -4.86
C LYS A 242 -30.90 -4.33 -4.56
N ARG A 243 -30.96 -3.03 -4.81
CA ARG A 243 -32.20 -2.26 -4.86
C ARG A 243 -32.12 -1.27 -6.00
N ARG A 244 -33.20 -1.19 -6.77
CA ARG A 244 -33.38 -0.22 -7.85
C ARG A 244 -33.12 1.21 -7.36
N ALA A 245 -32.52 2.03 -8.23
CA ALA A 245 -31.99 3.34 -7.89
C ALA A 245 -33.06 4.25 -7.28
N ILE A 246 -34.20 4.40 -7.96
CA ILE A 246 -35.29 5.30 -7.56
C ILE A 246 -35.80 4.92 -6.16
N GLU A 247 -36.10 3.65 -5.92
CA GLU A 247 -36.60 3.17 -4.63
C GLU A 247 -35.56 3.27 -3.51
N ASN A 248 -34.28 3.06 -3.82
CA ASN A 248 -33.20 3.23 -2.86
C ASN A 248 -33.04 4.71 -2.48
N ILE A 249 -32.89 5.60 -3.46
CA ILE A 249 -32.72 7.05 -3.27
C ILE A 249 -33.92 7.62 -2.51
N ALA A 250 -35.15 7.28 -2.91
CA ALA A 250 -36.37 7.68 -2.20
C ALA A 250 -36.34 7.26 -0.72
N SER A 251 -35.79 6.08 -0.42
CA SER A 251 -35.73 5.55 0.95
C SER A 251 -34.62 6.23 1.76
N ARG A 252 -33.51 6.60 1.11
CA ARG A 252 -32.41 7.34 1.72
C ARG A 252 -32.83 8.77 2.05
N MET A 253 -33.47 9.49 1.14
CA MET A 253 -33.94 10.87 1.38
C MET A 253 -34.94 10.98 2.54
N ARG A 254 -35.74 9.92 2.79
CA ARG A 254 -36.63 9.88 3.98
C ARG A 254 -35.89 9.61 5.29
N LYS A 255 -34.69 9.02 5.23
CA LYS A 255 -33.97 8.52 6.41
C LYS A 255 -32.76 9.36 6.77
N PHE A 256 -32.15 10.01 5.79
CA PHE A 256 -30.90 10.78 5.93
C PHE A 256 -31.10 12.17 5.34
N GLU A 257 -30.52 13.17 5.99
CA GLU A 257 -30.54 14.57 5.57
C GLU A 257 -29.42 14.85 4.54
N PHE A 258 -29.46 14.15 3.41
CA PHE A 258 -28.53 14.35 2.31
C PHE A 258 -29.24 14.80 1.04
N GLU A 259 -28.57 15.66 0.27
CA GLU A 259 -29.03 16.12 -1.04
C GLU A 259 -29.25 14.95 -2.02
N PHE A 260 -30.20 15.11 -2.94
CA PHE A 260 -30.52 14.10 -3.96
C PHE A 260 -29.27 13.62 -4.73
N ALA A 261 -28.43 14.56 -5.17
CA ALA A 261 -27.21 14.26 -5.90
C ALA A 261 -26.19 13.45 -5.07
N HIS A 262 -26.11 13.68 -3.76
CA HIS A 262 -25.28 12.88 -2.86
C HIS A 262 -25.79 11.44 -2.79
N ASN A 263 -27.10 11.26 -2.60
CA ASN A 263 -27.71 9.92 -2.57
C ASN A 263 -27.53 9.16 -3.89
N CYS A 264 -27.59 9.86 -5.03
CA CYS A 264 -27.28 9.27 -6.33
C CYS A 264 -25.84 8.78 -6.42
N ARG A 265 -24.87 9.61 -6.01
CA ARG A 265 -23.44 9.24 -6.03
C ARG A 265 -23.16 8.03 -5.15
N GLU A 266 -23.73 7.98 -3.95
CA GLU A 266 -23.60 6.84 -3.04
C GLU A 266 -24.19 5.54 -3.59
N TRP A 267 -25.34 5.61 -4.26
CA TRP A 267 -25.91 4.44 -4.90
C TRP A 267 -25.06 3.97 -6.09
N VAL A 268 -24.63 4.91 -6.94
CA VAL A 268 -23.80 4.62 -8.12
C VAL A 268 -22.46 4.01 -7.71
N SER A 269 -21.78 4.56 -6.69
CA SER A 269 -20.47 4.07 -6.24
C SER A 269 -20.54 2.60 -5.82
N VAL A 270 -21.57 2.22 -5.06
CA VAL A 270 -21.77 0.83 -4.62
C VAL A 270 -22.09 -0.09 -5.79
N MET A 271 -22.94 0.34 -6.73
CA MET A 271 -23.30 -0.48 -7.90
C MET A 271 -22.11 -0.66 -8.84
N GLN A 272 -21.32 0.38 -9.06
CA GLN A 272 -20.09 0.32 -9.85
C GLN A 272 -19.06 -0.61 -9.20
N ALA A 273 -18.87 -0.50 -7.88
CA ALA A 273 -18.01 -1.42 -7.14
C ALA A 273 -18.45 -2.89 -7.32
N TRP A 274 -19.76 -3.15 -7.24
CA TRP A 274 -20.28 -4.50 -7.44
C TRP A 274 -20.04 -5.02 -8.86
N LEU A 275 -20.37 -4.22 -9.88
CA LEU A 275 -20.11 -4.57 -11.29
C LEU A 275 -18.63 -4.87 -11.54
N HIS A 276 -17.72 -4.15 -10.86
CA HIS A 276 -16.28 -4.37 -10.96
C HIS A 276 -15.81 -5.70 -10.35
N VAL A 277 -16.38 -6.12 -9.21
CA VAL A 277 -15.86 -7.26 -8.43
C VAL A 277 -16.65 -8.56 -8.57
N HIS A 278 -17.94 -8.52 -8.92
CA HIS A 278 -18.83 -9.69 -8.79
C HIS A 278 -18.35 -10.93 -9.56
N ALA A 279 -17.84 -10.75 -10.79
CA ALA A 279 -17.35 -11.86 -11.62
C ALA A 279 -16.16 -12.61 -10.98
N GLN A 280 -15.36 -11.91 -10.17
CA GLN A 280 -14.21 -12.49 -9.45
C GLN A 280 -14.65 -13.39 -8.28
N LEU A 281 -15.88 -13.24 -7.81
CA LEU A 281 -16.41 -13.99 -6.68
C LEU A 281 -17.07 -15.32 -7.09
N GLY A 282 -17.38 -15.54 -8.37
CA GLY A 282 -17.96 -16.80 -8.86
C GLY A 282 -19.09 -17.33 -7.95
N SER A 283 -19.00 -18.61 -7.57
CA SER A 283 -20.00 -19.28 -6.71
C SER A 283 -19.96 -18.88 -5.22
N ALA A 284 -19.01 -18.05 -4.79
CA ALA A 284 -18.95 -17.58 -3.40
C ALA A 284 -19.88 -16.40 -3.12
N ALA A 285 -20.56 -15.88 -4.15
CA ALA A 285 -21.47 -14.76 -4.01
C ALA A 285 -22.85 -15.03 -4.64
N ILE A 286 -23.87 -14.40 -4.08
CA ILE A 286 -25.20 -14.28 -4.68
C ILE A 286 -25.65 -12.82 -4.71
N GLU A 287 -26.49 -12.48 -5.69
CA GLU A 287 -27.21 -11.21 -5.76
C GLU A 287 -28.67 -11.44 -5.36
N LEU A 288 -29.13 -10.71 -4.34
CA LEU A 288 -30.53 -10.74 -3.90
C LEU A 288 -31.17 -9.38 -4.13
N ASP A 289 -32.29 -9.37 -4.83
CA ASP A 289 -33.09 -8.16 -5.02
C ASP A 289 -33.97 -7.90 -3.79
N GLN A 290 -33.96 -6.65 -3.31
CA GLN A 290 -34.74 -6.22 -2.15
C GLN A 290 -36.25 -6.42 -2.33
N LEU A 291 -36.77 -6.30 -3.56
CA LEU A 291 -38.17 -6.57 -3.88
C LEU A 291 -38.48 -8.05 -3.74
N THR A 292 -37.59 -8.92 -4.22
CA THR A 292 -37.70 -10.38 -4.03
C THR A 292 -37.67 -10.73 -2.55
N LEU A 293 -36.77 -10.11 -1.78
CA LEU A 293 -36.71 -10.28 -0.32
C LEU A 293 -38.04 -9.94 0.36
N ALA A 294 -38.73 -8.88 -0.12
CA ALA A 294 -39.99 -8.43 0.44
C ALA A 294 -41.20 -9.29 0.01
N HIS A 295 -41.21 -9.83 -1.22
CA HIS A 295 -42.35 -10.57 -1.78
C HIS A 295 -42.25 -12.09 -1.64
N ALA A 296 -41.02 -12.62 -1.56
CA ALA A 296 -40.76 -14.05 -1.52
C ALA A 296 -39.62 -14.36 -0.53
N PRO A 297 -39.81 -14.10 0.78
CA PRO A 297 -38.78 -14.31 1.81
C PRO A 297 -38.29 -15.77 1.87
N ASP A 298 -39.16 -16.76 1.61
CA ASP A 298 -38.77 -18.18 1.56
C ASP A 298 -37.80 -18.48 0.41
N ARG A 299 -37.98 -17.83 -0.74
CA ARG A 299 -37.07 -17.96 -1.88
C ARG A 299 -35.71 -17.37 -1.54
N ALA A 300 -35.69 -16.16 -0.97
CA ALA A 300 -34.44 -15.53 -0.53
C ALA A 300 -33.72 -16.38 0.52
N ALA A 301 -34.44 -16.91 1.52
CA ALA A 301 -33.89 -17.81 2.52
C ALA A 301 -33.32 -19.10 1.90
N THR A 302 -33.95 -19.63 0.85
CA THR A 302 -33.45 -20.81 0.12
C THR A 302 -32.12 -20.52 -0.60
N GLU A 303 -32.00 -19.35 -1.24
CA GLU A 303 -30.76 -18.95 -1.91
C GLU A 303 -29.62 -18.70 -0.92
N ILE A 304 -29.92 -18.05 0.22
CA ILE A 304 -28.98 -17.87 1.34
C ILE A 304 -28.57 -19.22 1.92
N ALA A 305 -29.52 -20.12 2.17
CA ALA A 305 -29.24 -21.45 2.72
C ALA A 305 -28.35 -22.28 1.80
N ARG A 306 -28.57 -22.21 0.48
CA ARG A 306 -27.72 -22.87 -0.51
C ARG A 306 -26.29 -22.32 -0.51
N LEU A 307 -26.12 -21.00 -0.44
CA LEU A 307 -24.80 -20.37 -0.43
C LEU A 307 -24.00 -20.72 0.82
N LEU A 308 -24.66 -20.70 1.98
CA LEU A 308 -24.04 -20.81 3.29
C LEU A 308 -24.03 -22.24 3.84
N GLY A 309 -24.70 -23.19 3.17
CA GLY A 309 -24.85 -24.57 3.64
C GLY A 309 -25.66 -24.67 4.93
N LEU A 310 -26.74 -23.89 5.05
CA LEU A 310 -27.60 -23.89 6.24
C LEU A 310 -28.46 -25.17 6.30
N SER A 311 -28.70 -25.66 7.51
CA SER A 311 -29.67 -26.72 7.77
C SER A 311 -31.11 -26.26 7.49
N ASN A 312 -32.02 -27.23 7.30
CA ASN A 312 -33.45 -26.94 7.13
C ASN A 312 -34.06 -26.13 8.29
N THR A 313 -33.55 -26.30 9.51
CA THR A 313 -34.02 -25.54 10.68
C THR A 313 -33.53 -24.10 10.63
N GLU A 314 -32.27 -23.87 10.30
CA GLU A 314 -31.71 -22.52 10.12
C GLU A 314 -32.38 -21.79 8.96
N GLN A 315 -32.57 -22.45 7.81
CA GLN A 315 -33.27 -21.88 6.66
C GLN A 315 -34.68 -21.41 7.03
N ARG A 316 -35.44 -22.23 7.78
CA ARG A 316 -36.79 -21.85 8.24
C ARG A 316 -36.76 -20.64 9.17
N ARG A 317 -35.80 -20.56 10.09
CA ARG A 317 -35.63 -19.39 10.97
C ARG A 317 -35.28 -18.14 10.19
N VAL A 318 -34.38 -18.24 9.22
CA VAL A 318 -34.04 -17.13 8.30
C VAL A 318 -35.30 -16.68 7.56
N ALA A 319 -36.06 -17.60 6.97
CA ALA A 319 -37.30 -17.28 6.25
C ALA A 319 -38.34 -16.57 7.15
N GLN A 320 -38.58 -17.10 8.35
CA GLN A 320 -39.48 -16.49 9.34
C GLN A 320 -39.04 -15.08 9.74
N THR A 321 -37.74 -14.90 9.95
CA THR A 321 -37.16 -13.60 10.33
C THR A 321 -37.25 -12.61 9.17
N LEU A 322 -37.00 -13.04 7.93
CA LEU A 322 -37.16 -12.19 6.75
C LEU A 322 -38.63 -11.79 6.50
N ALA A 323 -39.58 -12.68 6.82
CA ALA A 323 -41.00 -12.42 6.67
C ALA A 323 -41.58 -11.46 7.74
N SER A 324 -40.95 -11.38 8.92
CA SER A 324 -41.43 -10.56 10.02
C SER A 324 -41.35 -9.05 9.73
N ALA A 325 -42.11 -8.25 10.47
CA ALA A 325 -42.14 -6.79 10.31
C ALA A 325 -40.93 -6.14 10.99
N TRP A 326 -40.12 -5.39 10.24
CA TRP A 326 -38.91 -4.71 10.72
C TRP A 326 -39.11 -3.20 10.84
N PRO A 327 -38.56 -2.52 11.87
CA PRO A 327 -38.63 -1.06 12.02
C PRO A 327 -38.09 -0.28 10.82
N GLN A 328 -37.15 -0.86 10.07
CA GLN A 328 -36.49 -0.25 8.92
C GLN A 328 -37.24 -0.52 7.59
N ARG A 329 -38.33 -1.30 7.62
CA ARG A 329 -39.19 -1.62 6.48
C ARG A 329 -40.05 -0.40 6.14
N THR A 330 -39.49 0.51 5.37
CA THR A 330 -40.16 1.77 4.93
C THR A 330 -41.34 1.57 3.96
N ALA A 331 -41.83 0.35 3.75
CA ALA A 331 -42.97 0.05 2.89
C ALA A 331 -43.96 -0.85 3.65
N SER A 332 -45.02 -0.23 4.17
CA SER A 332 -46.18 -0.88 4.78
C SER A 332 -47.19 -1.39 3.75
N ALA A 333 -47.01 -1.05 2.48
CA ALA A 333 -47.77 -1.58 1.35
C ALA A 333 -46.80 -1.92 0.22
N VAL A 334 -47.12 -2.97 -0.53
CA VAL A 334 -46.46 -3.40 -1.77
C VAL A 334 -46.01 -2.17 -2.55
N ALA A 335 -44.70 -1.86 -2.55
CA ALA A 335 -44.23 -0.64 -3.18
C ALA A 335 -44.34 -0.83 -4.70
N GLN A 336 -45.34 -0.17 -5.31
CA GLN A 336 -45.39 0.03 -6.76
C GLN A 336 -44.02 0.52 -7.25
N VAL A 337 -43.63 0.05 -8.44
CA VAL A 337 -42.45 0.55 -9.15
C VAL A 337 -42.53 2.07 -9.21
N LYS A 338 -41.48 2.74 -8.71
CA LYS A 338 -41.45 4.21 -8.66
C LYS A 338 -40.86 4.79 -9.95
N GLY A 339 -41.43 5.90 -10.40
CA GLY A 339 -40.93 6.70 -11.51
C GLY A 339 -39.99 7.82 -11.02
N ILE A 340 -39.29 8.47 -11.97
CA ILE A 340 -38.35 9.55 -11.63
C ILE A 340 -39.04 10.76 -10.99
N GLY A 341 -40.30 11.04 -11.35
CA GLY A 341 -41.10 12.11 -10.75
C GLY A 341 -41.48 11.88 -9.28
N ASP A 342 -41.25 10.68 -8.73
CA ASP A 342 -41.55 10.36 -7.33
C ASP A 342 -40.41 10.72 -6.36
N VAL A 343 -39.27 11.19 -6.86
CA VAL A 343 -38.02 11.36 -6.08
C VAL A 343 -37.32 12.70 -6.22
N GLY A 344 -37.91 13.66 -6.93
CA GLY A 344 -37.36 15.01 -7.12
C GLY A 344 -37.54 15.52 -8.53
#